data_AF-A0A9W7TU59-F1
#
_entry.id   AF-A0A9W7TU59-F1
#
_cell.length_a   1.000
_cell.length_b   1.000
_cell.length_c   1.000
_cell.angle_alpha   90.00
_cell.angle_beta   90.00
_cell.angle_gamma   90.00
#
_symmetry.space_group_name_H-M   'P 1'
#
loop_
_entity.id
_entity.type
_entity.pdbx_description
1 polymer ?
#
loop_
_entity_poly.entity_id
_entity_poly.type
_entity_poly.pdbx_seq_one_letter_code
_entity_poly.pdbx_strand_id
1 'polypeptide(L)'
;MDPVEDIIKKALPMLQERDYYNVLTHLAGMGVQTDSDLQFVTLEDMKDVIPPIAVRRLIHYIKKSGEPANVPIQVSDWVSSFEVPWEKMTPNLRKCLAQGQRPQKQEHLAMVRTIVDSIRETCLNPTRSHCSEIARRIAEKYPKSFANVTMEGELIGCGYGSLLNQIKQGLNILIVTTLL
;
A
#
# COMPACT_ATOMS: atom_id res chain seq x y z
N MET A 1 4.94 4.50 -30.92
CA MET A 1 5.99 4.07 -29.99
C MET A 1 5.53 2.76 -29.38
N ASP A 2 6.41 1.78 -29.32
CA ASP A 2 6.12 0.52 -28.63
C ASP A 2 6.00 0.82 -27.11
N PRO A 3 4.87 0.48 -26.46
CA PRO A 3 4.64 0.79 -25.05
C PRO A 3 5.60 0.07 -24.12
N VAL A 4 6.07 -1.13 -24.50
CA VAL A 4 7.09 -1.86 -23.75
C VAL A 4 8.42 -1.13 -23.85
N GLU A 5 8.78 -0.70 -25.06
CA GLU A 5 10.01 0.04 -25.34
C GLU A 5 10.11 1.34 -24.49
N ASP A 6 9.04 2.12 -24.42
CA ASP A 6 9.01 3.35 -23.62
C ASP A 6 9.20 3.09 -22.12
N ILE A 7 8.61 2.00 -21.59
CA ILE A 7 8.76 1.60 -20.19
C ILE A 7 10.20 1.18 -19.88
N ILE A 8 10.83 0.37 -20.75
CA ILE A 8 12.22 -0.06 -20.53
C ILE A 8 13.17 1.16 -20.54
N LYS A 9 12.99 2.09 -21.49
CA LYS A 9 13.78 3.35 -21.56
C LYS A 9 13.65 4.18 -20.29
N LYS A 10 12.44 4.31 -19.74
CA LYS A 10 12.21 5.07 -18.51
C LYS A 10 12.70 4.35 -17.26
N ALA A 11 12.60 3.03 -17.21
CA ALA A 11 13.06 2.21 -16.08
C ALA A 11 14.59 2.15 -15.98
N LEU A 12 15.24 2.03 -17.14
CA LEU A 12 16.68 1.80 -17.27
C LEU A 12 17.35 2.87 -18.17
N PRO A 13 17.29 4.17 -17.81
CA PRO A 13 17.80 5.27 -18.64
C PRO A 13 19.33 5.27 -18.77
N MET A 14 20.03 4.45 -17.99
CA MET A 14 21.49 4.35 -17.96
C MET A 14 22.00 3.09 -18.69
N LEU A 15 21.10 2.34 -19.35
CA LEU A 15 21.44 1.13 -20.07
C LEU A 15 22.04 1.48 -21.43
N GLN A 16 23.09 0.76 -21.84
CA GLN A 16 23.70 0.93 -23.16
C GLN A 16 22.78 0.39 -24.26
N GLU A 17 22.85 0.94 -25.47
CA GLU A 17 21.98 0.52 -26.60
C GLU A 17 22.05 -0.99 -26.90
N ARG A 18 23.24 -1.59 -26.73
CA ARG A 18 23.43 -3.04 -26.91
C ARG A 18 22.62 -3.85 -25.90
N ASP A 19 22.74 -3.51 -24.61
CA ASP A 19 22.05 -4.23 -23.53
C ASP A 19 20.54 -3.98 -23.59
N TYR A 20 20.14 -2.80 -24.07
CA TYR A 20 18.76 -2.45 -24.33
C TYR A 20 18.10 -3.34 -25.37
N TYR A 21 18.77 -3.58 -26.50
CA TYR A 21 18.27 -4.48 -27.54
C TYR A 21 18.18 -5.94 -27.07
N ASN A 22 19.15 -6.38 -26.26
CA ASN A 22 19.13 -7.71 -25.66
C ASN A 22 17.92 -7.89 -24.74
N VAL A 23 17.61 -6.88 -23.91
CA VAL A 23 16.42 -6.87 -23.05
C VAL A 23 15.13 -7.00 -23.87
N LEU A 24 14.97 -6.19 -24.92
CA LEU A 24 13.75 -6.23 -25.75
C LEU A 24 13.58 -7.58 -26.47
N THR A 25 14.67 -8.09 -27.04
CA THR A 25 14.65 -9.38 -27.76
C THR A 25 14.34 -10.53 -26.81
N HIS A 26 14.91 -10.50 -25.60
CA HIS A 26 14.64 -11.50 -24.58
C HIS A 26 13.19 -11.45 -24.10
N LEU A 27 12.66 -10.25 -23.82
CA LEU A 27 11.25 -10.06 -23.44
C LEU A 27 10.29 -10.55 -24.54
N ALA A 28 10.56 -10.21 -25.80
CA ALA A 28 9.80 -10.71 -26.94
C ALA A 28 9.86 -12.25 -27.07
N GLY A 29 11.04 -12.85 -26.81
CA GLY A 29 11.23 -14.30 -26.78
C GLY A 29 10.46 -15.01 -25.65
N MET A 30 10.19 -14.30 -24.55
CA MET A 30 9.34 -14.78 -23.46
C MET A 30 7.83 -14.61 -23.74
N GLY A 31 7.47 -13.98 -24.86
CA GLY A 31 6.08 -13.73 -25.24
C GLY A 31 5.47 -12.45 -24.65
N VAL A 32 6.29 -11.52 -24.14
CA VAL A 32 5.83 -10.20 -23.71
C VAL A 32 5.41 -9.39 -24.95
N GLN A 33 4.14 -9.03 -25.04
CA GLN A 33 3.58 -8.27 -26.17
C GLN A 33 3.08 -6.89 -25.75
N THR A 34 2.67 -6.76 -24.49
CA THR A 34 2.07 -5.55 -23.93
C THR A 34 2.79 -5.12 -22.65
N ASP A 35 2.61 -3.86 -22.26
CA ASP A 35 3.09 -3.34 -20.98
C ASP A 35 2.51 -4.08 -19.78
N SER A 36 1.29 -4.60 -19.92
CA SER A 36 0.64 -5.43 -18.90
C SER A 36 1.35 -6.75 -18.66
N ASP A 37 2.02 -7.32 -19.67
CA ASP A 37 2.74 -8.59 -19.54
C ASP A 37 4.01 -8.44 -18.69
N LEU A 38 4.57 -7.23 -18.62
CA LEU A 38 5.76 -6.92 -17.83
C LEU A 38 5.56 -7.14 -16.32
N GLN A 39 4.31 -7.13 -15.84
CA GLN A 39 4.01 -7.39 -14.42
C GLN A 39 4.34 -8.82 -13.97
N PHE A 40 4.40 -9.76 -14.93
CA PHE A 40 4.69 -11.17 -14.69
C PHE A 40 6.18 -11.50 -14.77
N VAL A 41 7.00 -10.57 -15.25
CA VAL A 41 8.46 -10.77 -15.36
C VAL A 41 9.09 -10.80 -13.97
N THR A 42 9.81 -11.88 -13.68
CA THR A 42 10.50 -12.10 -12.41
C THR A 42 12.00 -11.84 -12.50
N LEU A 43 12.69 -11.93 -11.36
CA LEU A 43 14.14 -11.74 -11.33
C LEU A 43 14.89 -12.85 -12.07
N GLU A 44 14.39 -14.08 -11.97
CA GLU A 44 14.99 -15.26 -12.59
C GLU A 44 14.95 -15.19 -14.12
N ASP A 45 13.89 -14.59 -14.66
CA ASP A 45 13.67 -14.47 -16.10
C ASP A 45 14.71 -13.55 -16.78
N MET A 46 15.29 -12.61 -16.02
CA MET A 46 16.15 -11.55 -16.56
C MET A 46 17.61 -11.63 -16.08
N LYS A 47 17.95 -12.63 -15.27
CA LYS A 47 19.26 -12.73 -14.59
C LYS A 47 20.45 -12.87 -15.54
N ASP A 48 20.23 -13.46 -16.71
CA ASP A 48 21.26 -13.74 -17.71
C ASP A 48 21.39 -12.62 -18.76
N VAL A 49 20.51 -11.62 -18.72
CA VAL A 49 20.43 -10.54 -19.71
C VAL A 49 20.98 -9.23 -19.15
N ILE A 50 20.68 -8.93 -17.89
CA ILE A 50 21.10 -7.71 -17.22
C ILE A 50 21.46 -7.97 -15.75
N PRO A 51 22.32 -7.13 -15.14
CA PRO A 51 22.70 -7.28 -13.74
C PRO A 51 21.46 -7.32 -12.81
N PRO A 52 21.49 -8.09 -11.72
CA PRO A 52 20.35 -8.21 -10.79
C PRO A 52 19.82 -6.87 -10.27
N ILE A 53 20.69 -5.86 -10.14
CA ILE A 53 20.28 -4.52 -9.72
C ILE A 53 19.46 -3.79 -10.79
N ALA A 54 19.75 -3.99 -12.08
CA ALA A 54 18.97 -3.44 -13.17
C ALA A 54 17.60 -4.14 -13.24
N VAL A 55 17.54 -5.46 -13.05
CA VAL A 55 16.27 -6.20 -12.97
C VAL A 55 15.39 -5.69 -11.82
N ARG A 56 15.98 -5.51 -10.63
CA ARG A 56 15.26 -4.94 -9.48
C ARG A 56 14.72 -3.54 -9.76
N ARG A 57 15.49 -2.70 -10.45
CA ARG A 57 15.05 -1.37 -10.87
C ARG A 57 13.91 -1.43 -11.88
N LEU A 58 13.98 -2.35 -12.85
CA LEU A 58 12.92 -2.57 -13.83
C LEU A 58 11.63 -3.01 -13.16
N ILE A 59 11.68 -4.05 -12.32
CA ILE A 59 10.52 -4.54 -11.57
C ILE A 59 9.96 -3.46 -10.64
N HIS A 60 10.84 -2.71 -9.96
CA HIS A 60 10.43 -1.58 -9.13
C HIS A 60 9.73 -0.50 -9.96
N TYR A 61 10.28 -0.18 -11.13
CA TYR A 61 9.70 0.79 -12.04
C TYR A 61 8.33 0.32 -12.55
N ILE A 62 8.19 -0.94 -12.99
CA ILE A 62 6.91 -1.50 -13.47
C ILE A 62 5.85 -1.47 -12.35
N LYS A 63 6.23 -1.88 -11.13
CA LYS A 63 5.32 -1.81 -9.96
C LYS A 63 4.97 -0.38 -9.57
N LYS A 64 5.88 0.57 -9.80
CA LYS A 64 5.69 2.00 -9.57
C LYS A 64 4.98 2.71 -10.73
N SER A 65 5.07 2.23 -11.96
CA SER A 65 4.39 2.77 -13.14
C SER A 65 2.99 2.21 -13.30
N GLY A 66 2.72 1.04 -12.70
CA GLY A 66 1.38 0.59 -12.34
C GLY A 66 0.76 1.39 -11.18
N GLU A 67 1.53 2.26 -10.52
CA GLU A 67 0.98 3.36 -9.73
C GLU A 67 0.94 4.62 -10.62
N PRO A 68 -0.24 5.19 -10.90
CA PRO A 68 -0.33 6.36 -11.75
C PRO A 68 0.42 7.55 -11.10
N ALA A 69 1.47 8.01 -11.77
CA ALA A 69 2.06 9.31 -11.52
C ALA A 69 1.01 10.39 -11.85
N ASN A 70 0.42 10.98 -10.81
CA ASN A 70 -0.41 12.19 -10.82
C ASN A 70 -1.83 12.10 -11.40
N VAL A 71 -2.51 10.96 -11.25
CA VAL A 71 -3.98 10.87 -11.39
C VAL A 71 -4.54 10.74 -9.96
N PRO A 72 -5.68 11.38 -9.59
CA PRO A 72 -6.30 11.13 -8.28
C PRO A 72 -6.38 9.63 -8.09
N ILE A 73 -5.71 9.14 -7.06
CA ILE A 73 -5.62 7.73 -6.72
C ILE A 73 -7.05 7.19 -6.82
N GLN A 74 -7.33 6.36 -7.82
CA GLN A 74 -8.52 5.51 -7.79
C GLN A 74 -8.20 4.47 -6.71
N VAL A 75 -8.35 4.93 -5.46
CA VAL A 75 -8.42 4.11 -4.28
C VAL A 75 -9.51 3.10 -4.62
N SER A 76 -9.08 1.87 -4.89
CA SER A 76 -9.92 0.77 -5.40
C SER A 76 -11.36 0.81 -4.88
N ASP A 77 -12.34 0.48 -5.73
CA ASP A 77 -13.79 0.57 -5.46
C ASP A 77 -14.25 -0.02 -4.12
N TRP A 78 -13.50 -0.97 -3.56
CA TRP A 78 -13.81 -1.55 -2.26
C TRP A 78 -13.47 -0.62 -1.09
N VAL A 79 -12.45 0.23 -1.19
CA VAL A 79 -12.04 1.13 -0.09
C VAL A 79 -13.02 2.27 0.08
N SER A 80 -13.57 2.79 -1.03
CA SER A 80 -14.60 3.83 -1.00
C SER A 80 -15.89 3.33 -0.35
N SER A 81 -16.22 2.05 -0.57
CA SER A 81 -17.35 1.31 0.01
C SER A 81 -17.03 0.57 1.32
N PHE A 82 -15.78 0.58 1.78
CA PHE A 82 -15.37 -0.11 3.00
C PHE A 82 -15.95 0.59 4.22
N GLU A 83 -16.78 -0.14 4.96
CA GLU A 83 -17.30 0.32 6.24
C GLU A 83 -16.51 -0.27 7.39
N VAL A 84 -15.95 0.61 8.21
CA VAL A 84 -15.29 0.18 9.45
C VAL A 84 -16.35 -0.50 10.33
N PRO A 85 -16.14 -1.74 10.78
CA PRO A 85 -17.13 -2.52 11.51
C PRO A 85 -17.23 -2.06 12.97
N TRP A 86 -17.78 -0.86 13.19
CA TRP A 86 -17.92 -0.26 14.52
C TRP A 86 -18.73 -1.15 15.48
N GLU A 87 -19.67 -1.93 14.95
CA GLU A 87 -20.48 -2.89 15.73
C GLU A 87 -19.65 -4.03 16.32
N LYS A 88 -18.53 -4.41 15.70
CA LYS A 88 -17.59 -5.41 16.22
C LYS A 88 -16.66 -4.83 17.31
N MET A 89 -16.76 -3.53 17.61
CA MET A 89 -15.93 -2.87 18.61
C MET A 89 -16.50 -2.99 20.02
N THR A 90 -15.61 -2.91 21.02
CA THR A 90 -16.04 -2.96 22.43
C THR A 90 -16.99 -1.80 22.77
N PRO A 91 -17.99 -2.01 23.65
CA PRO A 91 -18.90 -0.95 24.08
C PRO A 91 -18.16 0.25 24.69
N ASN A 92 -17.08 -0.03 25.43
CA ASN A 92 -16.26 0.99 26.07
C ASN A 92 -15.54 1.87 25.04
N LEU A 93 -14.96 1.27 23.97
CA LEU A 93 -14.37 2.04 22.88
C LEU A 93 -15.43 2.92 22.20
N ARG A 94 -16.60 2.36 21.85
CA ARG A 94 -17.67 3.13 21.19
C ARG A 94 -18.12 4.31 22.04
N LYS A 95 -18.30 4.11 23.35
CA LYS A 95 -18.65 5.17 24.30
C LYS A 95 -17.54 6.24 24.39
N CYS A 96 -16.28 5.81 24.47
CA CYS A 96 -15.12 6.70 24.51
C CYS A 96 -15.04 7.58 23.25
N LEU A 97 -15.18 6.98 22.06
CA LEU A 97 -15.19 7.70 20.79
C LEU A 97 -16.38 8.66 20.66
N ALA A 98 -17.58 8.26 21.12
CA ALA A 98 -18.76 9.13 21.14
C ALA A 98 -18.57 10.35 22.06
N GLN A 99 -17.77 10.20 23.12
CA GLN A 99 -17.41 11.29 24.04
C GLN A 99 -16.22 12.11 23.53
N GLY A 100 -15.66 11.78 22.35
CA GLY A 100 -14.48 12.45 21.78
C GLY A 100 -13.22 12.26 22.63
N GLN A 101 -13.20 11.22 23.47
CA GLN A 101 -12.05 10.91 24.33
C GLN A 101 -11.04 10.05 23.58
N ARG A 102 -9.78 10.10 24.03
CA ARG A 102 -8.72 9.27 23.50
C ARG A 102 -8.86 7.83 24.03
N PRO A 103 -8.95 6.81 23.14
CA PRO A 103 -9.06 5.42 23.57
C PRO A 103 -7.89 4.98 24.43
N GLN A 104 -8.14 4.08 25.39
CA GLN A 104 -7.06 3.43 26.12
C GLN A 104 -6.26 2.50 25.20
N LYS A 105 -4.97 2.26 25.54
CA LYS A 105 -4.06 1.45 24.71
C LYS A 105 -4.65 0.09 24.32
N GLN A 106 -5.30 -0.60 25.26
CA GLN A 106 -5.90 -1.91 25.00
C GLN A 106 -7.07 -1.83 24.01
N GLU A 107 -7.94 -0.83 24.18
CA GLU A 107 -9.11 -0.60 23.31
C GLU A 107 -8.68 -0.18 21.90
N HIS A 108 -7.65 0.66 21.82
CA HIS A 108 -7.03 1.07 20.56
C HIS A 108 -6.45 -0.13 19.80
N LEU A 109 -5.73 -1.03 20.48
CA LEU A 109 -5.19 -2.23 19.84
C LEU A 109 -6.28 -3.19 19.38
N ALA A 110 -7.34 -3.38 20.17
CA ALA A 110 -8.49 -4.18 19.78
C ALA A 110 -9.17 -3.60 18.53
N MET A 111 -9.33 -2.27 18.49
CA MET A 111 -9.86 -1.56 17.33
C MET A 111 -9.04 -1.81 16.07
N VAL A 112 -7.71 -1.64 16.17
CA VAL A 112 -6.80 -1.85 15.03
C VAL A 112 -6.88 -3.29 14.53
N ARG A 113 -6.94 -4.29 15.42
CA ARG A 113 -7.08 -5.70 15.03
C ARG A 113 -8.36 -5.96 14.26
N THR A 114 -9.51 -5.53 14.78
CA THR A 114 -10.80 -5.69 14.11
C THR A 114 -10.82 -5.04 12.73
N ILE A 115 -10.21 -3.86 12.58
CA ILE A 115 -10.08 -3.19 11.27
C ILE A 115 -9.21 -4.01 10.32
N VAL A 116 -8.07 -4.52 10.80
CA VAL A 116 -7.15 -5.33 10.00
C VAL A 116 -7.83 -6.62 9.53
N ASP A 117 -8.57 -7.29 10.40
CA ASP A 117 -9.30 -8.52 10.07
C ASP A 117 -10.34 -8.26 8.98
N SER A 118 -11.15 -7.20 9.11
CA SER A 118 -12.14 -6.87 8.07
C SER A 118 -11.54 -6.35 6.76
N ILE A 119 -10.37 -5.70 6.80
CA ILE A 119 -9.62 -5.40 5.57
C ILE A 119 -9.20 -6.71 4.89
N ARG A 120 -8.70 -7.70 5.64
CA ARG A 120 -8.26 -8.99 5.08
C ARG A 120 -9.41 -9.82 4.52
N GLU A 121 -10.61 -9.72 5.11
CA GLU A 121 -11.84 -10.31 4.55
C GLU A 121 -12.20 -9.71 3.19
N THR A 122 -11.83 -8.45 2.94
CA THR A 122 -12.17 -7.73 1.70
C THR A 122 -11.04 -7.77 0.66
N CYS A 123 -9.78 -7.76 1.11
CA CYS A 123 -8.60 -7.70 0.25
C CYS A 123 -7.42 -8.44 0.90
N LEU A 124 -6.89 -9.45 0.21
CA LEU A 124 -5.75 -10.25 0.69
C LEU A 124 -4.44 -9.44 0.76
N ASN A 125 -4.26 -8.45 -0.12
CA ASN A 125 -3.04 -7.66 -0.25
C ASN A 125 -3.34 -6.14 -0.27
N PRO A 126 -3.77 -5.54 0.86
CA PRO A 126 -4.06 -4.12 0.91
C PRO A 126 -2.78 -3.28 0.75
N THR A 127 -2.82 -2.29 -0.14
CA THR A 127 -1.69 -1.37 -0.35
C THR A 127 -1.61 -0.33 0.78
N ARG A 128 -0.50 0.42 0.83
CA ARG A 128 -0.35 1.56 1.74
C ARG A 128 -1.46 2.58 1.55
N SER A 129 -1.84 2.83 0.30
CA SER A 129 -2.84 3.84 -0.05
C SER A 129 -4.23 3.46 0.47
N HIS A 130 -4.62 2.18 0.31
CA HIS A 130 -5.88 1.66 0.88
C HIS A 130 -5.93 1.85 2.41
N CYS A 131 -4.85 1.48 3.10
CA CYS A 131 -4.76 1.64 4.54
C CYS A 131 -4.79 3.12 4.96
N SER A 132 -4.17 4.00 4.18
CA SER A 132 -4.13 5.44 4.49
C SER A 132 -5.50 6.09 4.34
N GLU A 133 -6.29 5.67 3.36
CA GLU A 133 -7.63 6.20 3.15
C GLU A 133 -8.59 5.77 4.27
N ILE A 134 -8.54 4.50 4.68
CA ILE A 134 -9.33 4.01 5.82
C ILE A 134 -8.92 4.73 7.12
N ALA A 135 -7.62 4.89 7.36
CA ALA A 135 -7.11 5.62 8.52
C ALA A 135 -7.55 7.10 8.52
N ARG A 136 -7.53 7.74 7.35
CA ARG A 136 -8.00 9.12 7.16
C ARG A 136 -9.48 9.26 7.52
N ARG A 137 -10.34 8.39 6.98
CA ARG A 137 -11.79 8.40 7.26
C ARG A 137 -12.11 8.18 8.74
N ILE A 138 -11.33 7.34 9.44
CA ILE A 138 -11.48 7.14 10.89
C ILE A 138 -11.13 8.41 11.66
N ALA A 139 -10.01 9.05 11.33
CA ALA A 139 -9.57 10.28 11.97
C ALA A 139 -10.53 11.44 11.69
N GLU A 140 -11.09 11.53 10.48
CA GLU A 140 -12.12 12.52 10.12
C GLU A 140 -13.44 12.27 10.85
N LYS A 141 -13.82 11.00 11.08
CA LYS A 141 -15.03 10.65 11.85
C LYS A 141 -14.89 10.96 13.34
N TYR A 142 -13.70 10.82 13.91
CA TYR A 142 -13.44 11.05 15.34
C TYR A 142 -12.19 11.94 15.55
N PRO A 143 -12.24 13.22 15.15
CA PRO A 143 -11.06 14.08 15.15
C PRO A 143 -10.54 14.33 16.56
N LYS A 144 -11.41 14.46 17.56
CA LYS A 144 -11.02 14.68 18.97
C LYS A 144 -10.34 13.46 19.60
N SER A 145 -10.72 12.26 19.17
CA SER A 145 -10.16 11.01 19.71
C SER A 145 -8.81 10.65 19.09
N PHE A 146 -8.55 11.07 17.85
CA PHE A 146 -7.36 10.66 17.09
C PHE A 146 -6.42 11.80 16.68
N ALA A 147 -6.79 13.07 16.82
CA ALA A 147 -5.86 14.17 16.54
C ALA A 147 -4.64 14.13 17.48
N ASN A 148 -3.49 14.45 16.92
CA ASN A 148 -2.30 14.75 17.70
C ASN A 148 -2.41 16.22 18.14
N VAL A 149 -2.77 16.41 19.41
CA VAL A 149 -2.78 17.72 20.06
C VAL A 149 -1.55 17.86 20.98
N THR A 150 -0.98 19.06 21.07
CA THR A 150 0.06 19.42 22.05
C THR A 150 -0.52 19.34 23.47
N MET A 151 0.37 19.39 24.47
CA MET A 151 -0.05 19.55 25.88
C MET A 151 -0.86 20.84 26.12
N GLU A 152 -0.75 21.82 25.22
CA GLU A 152 -1.45 23.10 25.24
C GLU A 152 -2.73 23.10 24.38
N GLY A 153 -3.08 21.96 23.78
CA GLY A 153 -4.29 21.79 22.97
C GLY A 153 -4.16 22.22 21.51
N GLU A 154 -2.97 22.62 21.06
CA GLU A 154 -2.70 22.97 19.67
C GLU A 154 -2.61 21.72 18.78
N LEU A 155 -3.16 21.80 17.58
CA LEU A 155 -3.23 20.67 16.66
C LEU A 155 -1.87 20.47 15.93
N ILE A 156 -1.08 19.49 16.36
CA ILE A 156 0.22 19.11 15.75
C ILE A 156 -0.01 18.31 14.44
N GLY A 157 -1.16 17.63 14.33
CA GLY A 157 -1.55 16.94 13.10
C GLY A 157 -2.79 16.05 13.27
N CYS A 158 -3.41 15.65 12.16
CA CYS A 158 -4.66 14.88 12.14
C CYS A 158 -4.55 13.39 12.55
N GLY A 159 -3.40 12.95 13.10
CA GLY A 159 -3.22 11.60 13.66
C GLY A 159 -3.14 10.44 12.66
N TYR A 160 -3.52 10.65 11.39
CA TYR A 160 -3.57 9.62 10.36
C TYR A 160 -2.26 8.85 10.17
N GLY A 161 -1.10 9.53 10.24
CA GLY A 161 0.21 8.90 10.03
C GLY A 161 0.55 7.87 11.11
N SER A 162 0.14 8.13 12.36
CA SER A 162 0.33 7.20 13.47
C SER A 162 -0.60 5.99 13.37
N LEU A 163 -1.86 6.21 12.97
CA LEU A 163 -2.82 5.14 12.78
C LEU A 163 -2.48 4.25 11.57
N LEU A 164 -2.02 4.86 10.45
CA LEU A 164 -1.54 4.16 9.27
C LEU A 164 -0.36 3.23 9.58
N ASN A 165 0.63 3.72 10.33
CA ASN A 165 1.80 2.91 10.70
C ASN A 165 1.40 1.73 11.60
N GLN A 166 0.40 1.90 12.47
CA GLN A 166 -0.10 0.83 13.34
C GLN A 166 -0.94 -0.21 12.59
N ILE A 167 -1.81 0.21 11.66
CA ILE A 167 -2.55 -0.71 10.78
C ILE A 167 -1.58 -1.53 9.94
N LYS A 168 -0.54 -0.90 9.38
CA LYS A 168 0.52 -1.60 8.64
C LYS A 168 1.35 -2.56 9.49
N GLN A 169 1.72 -2.16 10.71
CA GLN A 169 2.41 -3.06 11.63
C GLN A 169 1.52 -4.26 11.99
N GLY A 170 0.23 -4.06 12.24
CA GLY A 170 -0.73 -5.15 12.46
C GLY A 170 -0.84 -6.12 11.27
N LEU A 171 -0.85 -5.59 10.04
CA LEU A 171 -0.82 -6.40 8.82
C LEU A 171 0.47 -7.21 8.68
N ASN A 172 1.63 -6.66 9.02
CA ASN A 172 2.93 -7.34 8.95
C ASN A 172 3.14 -8.40 10.05
N ILE A 173 2.69 -8.14 11.28
CA ILE A 173 2.97 -9.01 12.43
C ILE A 173 2.24 -10.36 12.32
N LEU A 174 1.05 -10.41 11.71
CA LEU A 174 0.28 -11.64 11.56
C LEU A 174 0.84 -12.62 10.50
N ILE A 175 1.75 -12.18 9.63
CA ILE A 175 2.45 -13.08 8.68
C ILE A 175 3.43 -14.00 9.42
N VAL A 176 3.99 -13.54 10.54
CA VAL A 176 4.97 -14.32 11.31
C VAL A 176 4.29 -15.35 12.23
N THR A 177 3.07 -15.06 12.70
CA THR A 177 2.34 -15.92 13.66
C THR A 177 1.53 -17.03 13.00
N THR A 178 1.36 -17.03 11.66
CA THR A 178 0.63 -18.10 10.94
C THR A 178 1.60 -19.13 10.33
N LEU A 179 2.90 -18.98 10.58
CA LEU A 179 3.97 -19.89 10.13
C LEU A 179 4.74 -20.53 11.32
N LEU A 180 4.17 -20.49 12.53
CA LEU A 180 4.65 -21.21 13.72
C LEU A 180 3.54 -22.08 14.30
#